data_AF-A0A7W8S078-F1
#
_entry.id   AF-A0A7W8S078-F1
#
_cell.length_a   1.000
_cell.length_b   1.000
_cell.length_c   1.000
_cell.angle_alpha   90.00
_cell.angle_beta   90.00
_cell.angle_gamma   90.00
#
_symmetry.space_group_name_H-M   'P 1'
#
loop_
_entity.id
_entity.type
_entity.pdbx_description
1 polymer ?
#
loop_
_entity_poly.entity_id
_entity_poly.type
_entity_poly.pdbx_seq_one_letter_code
_entity_poly.pdbx_strand_id
1 'polypeptide(L)'
;MYDYLKGEKAPQEQIDALEKALQDISGKGHTPPPGFHAQLGMLYASVGNDTEAMQEFESEKQLFPESSTYMDFLMKKPKQP
;
A
#
# COMPACT_ATOMS: atom_id res chain seq x y z
N MET A 1 -22.57 -3.78 9.41
CA MET A 1 -22.47 -5.13 8.82
C MET A 1 -21.19 -5.16 8.00
N TYR A 2 -20.08 -5.58 8.58
CA TYR A 2 -18.89 -5.95 7.84
C TYR A 2 -18.39 -7.24 8.49
N ASP A 3 -18.49 -8.32 7.73
CA ASP A 3 -18.15 -9.67 8.11
C ASP A 3 -16.62 -9.79 8.17
N TYR A 4 -16.07 -9.63 9.37
CA TYR A 4 -14.65 -9.86 9.70
C TYR A 4 -14.32 -11.37 9.76
N LEU A 5 -14.65 -12.13 8.71
CA LEU A 5 -14.41 -13.57 8.65
C LEU A 5 -13.34 -13.91 7.62
N LYS A 6 -12.06 -13.78 8.03
CA LYS A 6 -11.03 -14.84 7.92
C LYS A 6 -9.66 -14.33 8.37
N GLY A 7 -9.29 -14.72 9.60
CA GLY A 7 -7.97 -15.28 9.92
C GLY A 7 -6.76 -14.36 10.08
N GLU A 8 -6.71 -13.18 9.47
CA GLU A 8 -5.56 -12.27 9.58
C GLU A 8 -6.11 -10.85 9.82
N LYS A 9 -5.45 -10.05 10.68
CA LYS A 9 -5.90 -8.70 11.10
C LYS A 9 -6.53 -7.97 9.92
N ALA A 10 -7.72 -7.42 10.09
CA ALA A 10 -8.49 -6.97 8.95
C ALA A 10 -7.68 -5.97 8.13
N PRO A 11 -7.65 -6.10 6.79
CA PRO A 11 -6.89 -5.20 5.94
C PRO A 11 -7.23 -3.73 6.20
N GLN A 12 -8.48 -3.44 6.59
CA GLN A 12 -8.91 -2.12 7.06
C GLN A 12 -8.12 -1.60 8.28
N GLU A 13 -7.89 -2.42 9.30
CA GLU A 13 -7.14 -2.01 10.49
C GLU A 13 -5.66 -1.77 10.17
N GLN A 14 -5.11 -2.52 9.21
CA GLN A 14 -3.74 -2.30 8.74
C GLN A 14 -3.62 -1.03 7.91
N ILE A 15 -4.61 -0.72 7.08
CA ILE A 15 -4.70 0.55 6.34
C ILE A 15 -4.71 1.71 7.34
N ASP A 16 -5.62 1.70 8.30
CA ASP A 16 -5.74 2.74 9.34
C ASP A 16 -4.42 2.97 10.11
N ALA A 17 -3.74 1.88 10.49
CA ALA A 17 -2.47 1.95 11.19
C ALA A 17 -1.35 2.56 10.32
N LEU A 18 -1.30 2.20 9.03
CA LEU A 18 -0.34 2.73 8.08
C LEU A 18 -0.64 4.19 7.74
N GLU A 19 -1.88 4.57 7.48
CA GLU A 19 -2.26 5.97 7.24
C GLU A 19 -1.91 6.86 8.44
N LYS A 20 -2.16 6.37 9.65
CA LYS A 20 -1.80 7.11 10.87
C LYS A 20 -0.29 7.27 11.01
N ALA A 21 0.48 6.24 10.68
CA ALA A 21 1.94 6.32 10.65
C ALA A 21 2.43 7.25 9.55
N LEU A 22 1.82 7.23 8.36
CA LEU A 22 2.11 8.17 7.27
C LEU A 22 1.88 9.60 7.72
N GLN A 23 0.74 9.89 8.35
CA GLN A 23 0.40 11.21 8.83
C GLN A 23 1.38 11.71 9.91
N ASP A 24 1.85 10.82 10.80
CA ASP A 24 2.87 11.15 11.79
C ASP A 24 4.24 11.42 11.15
N ILE A 25 4.65 10.60 10.18
CA ILE A 25 5.91 10.74 9.43
C ILE A 25 5.89 12.04 8.61
N SER A 26 4.84 12.26 7.82
CA SER A 26 4.64 13.48 7.03
C SER A 26 4.48 14.72 7.92
N GLY A 27 3.81 14.60 9.07
CA GLY A 27 3.67 15.68 10.05
C GLY A 27 4.99 16.09 10.69
N LYS A 28 5.95 15.16 10.76
CA LYS A 28 7.34 15.43 11.17
C LYS A 28 8.23 15.93 10.03
N GLY A 29 7.69 16.10 8.82
CA GLY A 29 8.44 16.50 7.63
C GLY A 29 9.37 15.41 7.09
N HIS A 30 9.15 14.15 7.50
CA HIS A 30 9.87 13.00 6.96
C HIS A 30 9.08 12.40 5.80
N THR A 31 9.80 11.83 4.84
CA THR A 31 9.20 11.05 3.76
C THR A 31 8.97 9.62 4.27
N PRO A 32 7.80 9.01 4.05
CA PRO A 32 7.59 7.60 4.33
C PRO A 32 8.68 6.74 3.65
N PRO A 33 9.06 5.60 4.23
CA PRO A 33 10.08 4.76 3.64
C PRO A 33 9.62 4.21 2.28
N PRO A 34 10.57 3.88 1.39
CA PRO A 34 10.26 3.22 0.13
C PRO A 34 9.49 1.93 0.40
N GLY A 35 8.37 1.74 -0.29
CA GLY A 35 7.49 0.59 -0.13
C GLY A 35 6.29 0.82 0.81
N PHE A 36 6.19 1.99 1.45
CA PHE A 36 5.07 2.30 2.34
C PHE A 36 3.75 2.41 1.57
N HIS A 37 3.74 3.19 0.49
CA HIS A 37 2.58 3.30 -0.38
C HIS A 37 2.34 1.97 -1.14
N ALA A 38 3.39 1.17 -1.38
CA ALA A 38 3.22 -0.20 -1.90
C ALA A 38 2.34 -1.05 -0.99
N GLN A 39 2.64 -1.01 0.30
CA GLN A 39 1.95 -1.82 1.29
C GLN A 39 0.52 -1.33 1.47
N LEU A 40 0.30 0.00 1.49
CA LEU A 40 -1.04 0.59 1.48
C LEU A 40 -1.83 0.16 0.25
N GLY A 41 -1.22 0.23 -0.94
CA GLY A 41 -1.86 -0.18 -2.18
C GLY A 41 -2.20 -1.67 -2.23
N MET A 42 -1.35 -2.56 -1.71
CA MET A 42 -1.67 -3.98 -1.60
C MET A 42 -2.86 -4.25 -0.66
N LEU A 43 -2.97 -3.49 0.43
CA LEU A 43 -4.10 -3.62 1.35
C LEU A 43 -5.39 -3.09 0.71
N TYR A 44 -5.32 -1.97 -0.01
CA TYR A 44 -6.44 -1.45 -0.79
C TYR A 44 -6.91 -2.45 -1.85
N ALA A 45 -5.99 -3.06 -2.60
CA ALA A 45 -6.32 -4.13 -3.54
C ALA A 45 -6.97 -5.34 -2.84
N SER A 46 -6.53 -5.68 -1.62
CA SER A 46 -7.08 -6.79 -0.83
C SER A 46 -8.51 -6.54 -0.34
N VAL A 47 -8.92 -5.27 -0.18
CA VAL A 47 -10.32 -4.90 0.15
C VAL A 47 -11.19 -4.65 -1.08
N GLY A 48 -10.63 -4.75 -2.29
CA GLY A 48 -11.32 -4.46 -3.55
C GLY A 48 -11.31 -2.98 -3.97
N ASN A 49 -10.44 -2.17 -3.36
CA ASN A 49 -10.23 -0.76 -3.71
C ASN A 49 -9.07 -0.61 -4.70
N ASP A 50 -9.19 -1.20 -5.89
CA ASP A 50 -8.13 -1.16 -6.92
C ASP A 50 -7.76 0.26 -7.36
N THR A 51 -8.70 1.22 -7.29
CA THR A 51 -8.44 2.62 -7.66
C THR A 51 -7.44 3.27 -6.71
N GLU A 52 -7.71 3.21 -5.40
CA GLU A 52 -6.80 3.71 -4.36
C GLU A 52 -5.47 2.95 -4.41
N ALA A 53 -5.52 1.63 -4.62
CA ALA A 53 -4.31 0.82 -4.77
C ALA A 53 -3.38 1.34 -5.88
N MET A 54 -3.93 1.62 -7.07
CA MET A 54 -3.14 2.15 -8.18
C MET A 54 -2.58 3.55 -7.87
N GLN A 55 -3.36 4.42 -7.23
CA GLN A 55 -2.89 5.76 -6.86
C GLN A 55 -1.72 5.69 -5.87
N GLU A 56 -1.77 4.78 -4.90
CA GLU A 56 -0.68 4.55 -3.96
C GLU A 56 0.57 4.03 -4.68
N PHE A 57 0.42 3.07 -5.60
CA PHE A 57 1.55 2.57 -6.40
C PHE A 57 2.16 3.65 -7.30
N GLU A 58 1.34 4.49 -7.93
CA GLU A 58 1.81 5.60 -8.76
C GLU A 58 2.55 6.65 -7.92
N SER A 59 2.01 7.00 -6.75
CA SER A 59 2.63 7.94 -5.82
C SER A 59 3.97 7.41 -5.32
N GLU A 60 4.06 6.13 -4.97
CA GLU A 60 5.32 5.48 -4.60
C GLU A 60 6.35 5.55 -5.72
N LYS A 61 5.91 5.29 -6.97
CA LYS A 61 6.78 5.28 -8.15
C LYS A 61 7.28 6.68 -8.50
N GLN A 62 6.47 7.70 -8.24
CA GLN A 62 6.84 9.12 -8.43
C GLN A 62 7.79 9.62 -7.33
N LEU A 63 7.51 9.28 -6.07
CA LEU A 63 8.32 9.70 -4.91
C LEU A 63 9.66 8.94 -4.85
N PHE A 64 9.64 7.67 -5.23
CA PHE A 64 10.78 6.77 -5.16
C PHE A 64 10.99 6.08 -6.52
N PRO A 65 11.62 6.77 -7.49
CA PRO A 65 12.07 6.11 -8.72
C PRO A 65 13.01 4.94 -8.45
N GLU A 66 13.69 4.92 -7.29
CA GLU A 66 14.52 3.79 -6.85
C GLU A 66 13.66 2.58 -6.43
N SER A 67 12.49 2.80 -5.81
CA SER A 67 11.47 1.78 -5.57
C SER A 67 10.81 1.29 -6.86
N SER A 68 10.95 2.00 -8.00
CA SER A 68 10.35 1.57 -9.27
C SER A 68 10.79 0.18 -9.68
N THR A 69 12.02 -0.24 -9.36
CA THR A 69 12.49 -1.60 -9.66
C THR A 69 11.76 -2.65 -8.84
N TYR A 70 11.47 -2.35 -7.57
CA TYR A 70 10.67 -3.20 -6.68
C TYR A 70 9.19 -3.21 -7.10
N MET A 71 8.64 -2.07 -7.50
CA MET A 71 7.29 -1.97 -8.07
C MET A 71 7.14 -2.73 -9.37
N ASP A 72 8.10 -2.60 -10.28
CA ASP A 72 8.13 -3.36 -11.52
C ASP A 72 8.17 -4.85 -11.18
N PHE A 73 8.95 -5.28 -10.17
CA PHE A 73 8.95 -6.67 -9.72
C PHE A 73 7.60 -7.14 -9.15
N LEU A 74 6.91 -6.31 -8.37
CA LEU A 74 5.58 -6.59 -7.82
C LEU A 74 4.51 -6.66 -8.92
N MET A 75 4.51 -5.70 -9.85
CA MET A 75 3.55 -5.61 -10.97
C MET A 75 3.83 -6.66 -12.06
N LYS A 76 5.09 -7.04 -12.27
CA LYS A 76 5.54 -7.99 -13.30
C LYS A 76 5.37 -9.45 -12.88
N LYS A 77 4.70 -9.73 -11.76
CA LYS A 77 4.11 -11.06 -11.51
C LYS A 77 2.61 -11.09 -11.81
N PRO A 78 2.18 -11.04 -13.09
CA PRO A 78 0.89 -11.61 -13.44
C PRO A 78 1.01 -13.15 -13.38
N LYS A 79 0.20 -13.77 -12.53
CA LYS A 79 -0.18 -15.21 -12.55
C LYS A 79 0.96 -16.20 -12.83
N GLN A 80 1.40 -16.90 -11.78
CA GLN A 80 1.91 -18.27 -11.96
C GLN A 80 0.78 -19.13 -12.58
N PRO A 81 1.01 -19.83 -13.71
CA PRO A 81 0.30 -21.07 -14.00
C PRO A 81 0.76 -22.20 -13.08
#